data_AF-A0A9N8W603-F1
#
_entry.id   AF-A0A9N8W603-F1
#
_cell.length_a   1.000
_cell.length_b   1.000
_cell.length_c   1.000
_cell.angle_alpha   90.00
_cell.angle_beta   90.00
_cell.angle_gamma   90.00
#
_symmetry.space_group_name_H-M   'P 1'
#
loop_
_entity.id
_entity.type
_entity.pdbx_description
1 polymer ?
#
loop_
_entity_poly.entity_id
_entity_poly.type
_entity_poly.pdbx_seq_one_letter_code
_entity_poly.pdbx_strand_id
1 'polypeptide(L)'
;MTNPESKKELLHFIKENISTIHFKTLRENEIEKSDDIKLAYMKHTLDDDPALFLSKWGKYLPPDHLSKFERLRIPPPVSRNLTPNARHNKQILNRRYRYLVTKLDSTSYFNDEAIESREPLLYENYVGQYLPEEKRHPPFPDDPDFDYDTVDFNEEFDDVETEEQDIQDKYFDNEPDDMEEKNTETGILDY
;
A
#
# COMPACT_ATOMS: atom_id res chain seq x y z
N MET A 1 36.22 -6.21 0.94
CA MET A 1 37.34 -6.92 1.64
C MET A 1 38.19 -7.61 0.61
N THR A 2 39.51 -7.63 0.77
CA THR A 2 40.42 -8.18 -0.26
C THR A 2 41.25 -9.38 0.20
N ASN A 3 41.23 -9.75 1.49
CA ASN A 3 42.02 -10.88 2.02
C ASN A 3 41.10 -12.04 2.47
N PRO A 4 41.27 -13.27 1.97
CA PRO A 4 40.47 -14.43 2.36
C PRO A 4 40.59 -14.80 3.85
N GLU A 5 41.74 -14.58 4.49
CA GLU A 5 41.89 -14.88 5.93
C GLU A 5 41.09 -13.90 6.80
N SER A 6 41.14 -12.61 6.46
CA SER A 6 40.31 -11.59 7.09
C SER A 6 38.81 -11.89 7.02
N LYS A 7 38.38 -12.55 5.93
CA LYS A 7 37.00 -12.95 5.71
C LYS A 7 36.59 -14.13 6.61
N LYS A 8 37.48 -15.11 6.79
CA LYS A 8 37.26 -16.24 7.70
C LYS A 8 37.13 -15.77 9.15
N GLU A 9 38.01 -14.89 9.61
CA GLU A 9 37.96 -14.32 10.97
C GLU A 9 36.64 -13.59 11.22
N LEU A 10 36.19 -12.79 10.25
CA LEU A 10 34.93 -12.06 10.35
C LEU A 10 33.71 -13.00 10.37
N LEU A 11 33.71 -14.05 9.55
CA LEU A 11 32.65 -15.05 9.57
C LEU A 11 32.63 -15.85 10.87
N HIS A 12 33.78 -16.12 11.47
CA HIS A 12 33.88 -16.75 12.78
C HIS A 12 33.28 -15.86 13.87
N PHE A 13 33.64 -14.57 13.90
CA PHE A 13 33.04 -13.60 14.82
C PHE A 13 31.51 -13.51 14.68
N ILE A 14 31.00 -13.48 13.44
CA ILE A 14 29.55 -13.46 13.19
C ILE A 14 28.89 -14.73 13.70
N LYS A 15 29.50 -15.90 13.50
CA LYS A 15 28.98 -17.17 13.98
C LYS A 15 28.84 -17.18 15.51
N GLU A 16 29.82 -16.66 16.23
CA GLU A 16 29.79 -16.59 17.69
C GLU A 16 28.75 -15.60 18.22
N ASN A 17 28.48 -14.52 17.47
CA ASN A 17 27.60 -13.43 17.89
C ASN A 17 26.24 -13.43 17.16
N ILE A 18 25.87 -14.53 16.50
CA ILE A 18 24.72 -14.54 15.58
C ILE A 18 23.38 -14.30 16.27
N SER A 19 23.23 -14.75 17.51
CA SER A 19 22.06 -14.51 18.34
C SER A 19 21.92 -13.06 18.79
N THR A 20 23.05 -12.35 18.95
CA THR A 20 23.10 -10.93 19.33
C THR A 20 22.89 -10.01 18.13
N ILE A 21 23.29 -10.44 16.93
CA ILE A 21 23.17 -9.66 15.70
C ILE A 21 21.71 -9.71 15.23
N HIS A 22 21.02 -8.58 15.29
CA HIS A 22 19.69 -8.46 14.70
C HIS A 22 19.74 -8.67 13.19
N PHE A 23 19.16 -9.79 12.73
CA PHE A 23 19.15 -10.20 11.33
C PHE A 23 18.23 -9.33 10.47
N LYS A 24 16.95 -9.25 10.85
CA LYS A 24 15.94 -8.37 10.24
C LYS A 24 14.74 -8.21 11.17
N THR A 25 13.94 -7.17 10.91
CA THR A 25 12.63 -7.01 11.54
C THR A 25 11.66 -8.05 10.96
N LEU A 26 10.95 -8.76 11.84
CA LEU A 26 9.94 -9.74 11.48
C LEU A 26 8.60 -9.06 11.22
N ARG A 27 7.80 -9.65 10.32
CA ARG A 27 6.38 -9.30 10.18
C ARG A 27 5.55 -10.04 11.21
N GLU A 28 4.30 -9.60 11.39
CA GLU A 28 3.33 -10.33 12.20
C GLU A 28 3.17 -11.76 11.65
N ASN A 29 3.25 -12.76 12.53
CA ASN A 29 3.27 -14.20 12.23
C ASN A 29 4.52 -14.74 11.49
N GLU A 30 5.58 -13.95 11.33
CA GLU A 30 6.84 -14.45 10.74
C GLU A 30 7.72 -15.12 11.80
N ILE A 31 8.11 -16.37 11.56
CA ILE A 31 9.01 -17.14 12.44
C ILE A 31 10.46 -16.73 12.19
N GLU A 32 11.24 -16.61 13.26
CA GLU A 32 12.68 -16.38 13.14
C GLU A 32 13.37 -17.51 12.37
N LYS A 33 14.24 -17.11 11.42
CA LYS A 33 15.09 -18.07 10.71
C LYS A 33 16.11 -18.68 11.66
N SER A 34 16.43 -19.95 11.45
CA SER A 34 17.54 -20.61 12.15
C SER A 34 18.86 -19.87 11.93
N ASP A 35 19.74 -19.93 12.92
CA ASP A 35 21.05 -19.25 12.89
C ASP A 35 21.92 -19.73 11.73
N ASP A 36 21.84 -21.00 11.34
CA ASP A 36 22.57 -21.53 10.17
C ASP A 36 22.13 -20.84 8.86
N ILE A 37 20.83 -20.57 8.74
CA ILE A 37 20.25 -19.88 7.57
C ILE A 37 20.65 -18.40 7.59
N LYS A 38 20.62 -17.77 8.77
CA LYS A 38 21.09 -16.38 8.95
C LYS A 38 22.56 -16.26 8.52
N LEU A 39 23.40 -17.20 8.97
CA LEU A 39 24.83 -17.22 8.67
C LEU A 39 25.11 -17.43 7.18
N ALA A 40 24.42 -18.38 6.56
CA ALA A 40 24.55 -18.63 5.12
C ALA A 40 24.18 -17.39 4.29
N TYR A 41 23.10 -16.70 4.66
CA TYR A 41 22.68 -15.46 4.00
C TYR A 41 23.67 -14.32 4.19
N MET A 42 24.17 -14.12 5.41
CA MET A 42 25.17 -13.10 5.71
C MET A 42 26.48 -13.36 4.95
N LYS A 43 26.91 -14.61 4.88
CA LYS A 43 28.07 -15.03 4.08
C LYS A 43 27.84 -14.72 2.59
N HIS A 44 26.71 -15.11 2.02
CA HIS A 44 26.40 -14.82 0.62
C HIS A 44 26.40 -13.32 0.32
N THR A 45 25.79 -12.51 1.20
CA THR A 45 25.77 -11.04 1.04
C THR A 45 27.18 -10.45 1.11
N LEU A 46 28.04 -10.96 1.99
CA LEU A 46 29.44 -10.53 2.10
C LEU A 46 30.26 -10.84 0.84
N ASP A 47 29.93 -11.95 0.18
CA ASP A 47 30.62 -12.45 -1.00
C ASP A 47 30.25 -11.64 -2.24
N ASP A 48 28.96 -11.35 -2.42
CA ASP A 48 28.44 -10.63 -3.59
C ASP A 48 28.63 -9.11 -3.48
N ASP A 49 28.21 -8.54 -2.35
CA ASP A 49 28.20 -7.10 -2.11
C ASP A 49 28.63 -6.78 -0.67
N PRO A 50 29.95 -6.66 -0.43
CA PRO A 50 30.45 -6.35 0.89
C PRO A 50 30.09 -4.93 1.37
N ALA A 51 29.66 -4.02 0.49
CA ALA A 51 29.17 -2.70 0.89
C ALA A 51 27.74 -2.79 1.43
N LEU A 52 26.87 -3.56 0.77
CA LEU A 52 25.53 -3.87 1.26
C LEU A 52 25.59 -4.61 2.61
N PHE A 53 26.50 -5.57 2.75
CA PHE A 53 26.76 -6.27 4.00
C PHE A 53 27.04 -5.29 5.16
N LEU A 54 27.95 -4.32 4.95
CA LEU A 54 28.27 -3.29 5.94
C LEU A 54 27.08 -2.38 6.27
N SER A 55 26.30 -1.97 5.27
CA SER A 55 25.14 -1.11 5.51
C SER A 55 24.10 -1.78 6.41
N LYS A 56 23.96 -3.11 6.32
CA LYS A 56 23.00 -3.90 7.11
C LYS A 56 23.52 -4.22 8.51
N TRP A 57 24.75 -4.73 8.61
CA TRP A 57 25.27 -5.33 9.85
C TRP A 57 26.55 -4.69 10.38
N GLY A 58 27.11 -3.69 9.69
CA GLY A 58 28.37 -3.04 10.08
C GLY A 58 28.34 -2.43 11.49
N LYS A 59 27.16 -1.98 11.95
CA LYS A 59 26.99 -1.43 13.30
C LYS A 59 27.19 -2.44 14.45
N TYR A 60 27.16 -3.74 14.16
CA TYR A 60 27.38 -4.81 15.13
C TYR A 60 28.82 -5.35 15.10
N LEU A 61 29.66 -4.84 14.20
CA LEU A 61 31.04 -5.29 14.07
C LEU A 61 31.98 -4.38 14.86
N PRO A 62 33.01 -4.95 15.51
CA PRO A 62 34.06 -4.17 16.17
C PRO A 62 34.89 -3.37 15.15
N PRO A 63 35.53 -2.28 15.58
CA PRO A 63 36.31 -1.38 14.71
C PRO A 63 37.45 -2.10 13.97
N ASP A 64 38.05 -3.12 14.58
CA ASP A 64 39.12 -3.94 13.99
C ASP A 64 38.64 -4.68 12.74
N HIS A 65 37.39 -5.15 12.73
CA HIS A 65 36.78 -5.79 11.57
C HIS A 65 36.34 -4.77 10.53
N LEU A 66 35.87 -3.59 10.94
CA LEU A 66 35.48 -2.51 10.02
C LEU A 66 36.67 -1.95 9.23
N SER A 67 37.84 -1.87 9.84
CA SER A 67 39.08 -1.41 9.19
C SER A 67 39.44 -2.28 7.97
N LYS A 68 39.05 -3.57 7.98
CA LYS A 68 39.26 -4.52 6.86
C LYS A 68 38.42 -4.17 5.61
N PHE A 69 37.46 -3.25 5.74
CA PHE A 69 36.62 -2.76 4.64
C PHE A 69 37.00 -1.35 4.16
N GLU A 70 38.09 -0.76 4.66
CA GLU A 70 38.49 0.62 4.34
C GLU A 70 38.62 0.88 2.83
N ARG A 71 38.99 -0.14 2.04
CA ARG A 71 39.07 -0.05 0.57
C ARG A 71 37.71 0.12 -0.14
N LEU A 72 36.60 -0.21 0.53
CA LEU A 72 35.24 0.02 0.04
C LEU A 72 34.66 1.34 0.53
N ARG A 73 35.38 2.05 1.41
CA ARG A 73 35.02 3.39 1.82
C ARG A 73 35.24 4.29 0.62
N ILE A 74 34.14 4.65 -0.04
CA ILE A 74 34.13 5.66 -1.09
C ILE A 74 34.88 6.88 -0.52
N PRO A 75 35.92 7.42 -1.19
CA PRO A 75 36.57 8.64 -0.73
C PRO A 75 35.48 9.68 -0.52
N PRO A 76 35.52 10.45 0.59
CA PRO A 76 34.48 11.43 0.86
C PRO A 76 34.32 12.29 -0.39
N PRO A 77 33.10 12.41 -0.94
CA PRO A 77 32.91 13.19 -2.16
C PRO A 77 33.48 14.57 -1.90
N VAL A 78 34.37 15.03 -2.80
CA VAL A 78 34.89 16.40 -2.79
C VAL A 78 33.70 17.32 -2.57
N SER A 79 33.73 18.04 -1.45
CA SER A 79 32.64 18.85 -0.94
C SER A 79 32.18 19.86 -1.99
N ARG A 80 31.18 19.49 -2.80
CA ARG A 80 30.31 20.47 -3.42
C ARG A 80 29.40 20.90 -2.28
N ASN A 81 29.70 22.07 -1.69
CA ASN A 81 29.08 22.60 -0.47
C ASN A 81 27.56 22.40 -0.44
N LEU A 82 27.12 21.27 0.08
CA LEU A 82 25.78 21.03 0.57
C LEU A 82 25.91 21.28 2.06
N THR A 83 25.41 22.43 2.49
CA THR A 83 25.42 22.85 3.90
C THR A 83 24.89 21.74 4.81
N PRO A 84 25.52 21.50 5.97
CA PRO A 84 25.14 20.43 6.86
C PRO A 84 23.89 20.84 7.65
N ASN A 85 22.71 20.67 7.07
CA ASN A 85 21.51 20.47 7.89
C ASN A 85 21.32 18.96 8.11
N ALA A 86 22.36 18.34 8.65
CA ALA A 86 22.45 16.92 8.98
C ALA A 86 22.16 16.68 10.47
N ARG A 87 21.23 17.46 11.04
CA ARG A 87 20.60 17.12 12.31
C ARG A 87 19.20 16.61 12.02
N HIS A 88 19.15 15.30 11.78
CA HIS A 88 18.01 14.49 12.17
C HIS A 88 16.67 14.90 11.53
N ASN A 89 16.58 14.83 10.19
CA ASN A 89 15.28 14.55 9.60
C ASN A 89 14.93 13.13 10.03
N LYS A 90 14.38 12.96 11.23
CA LYS A 90 13.53 11.80 11.54
C LYS A 90 12.64 11.72 10.31
N GLN A 91 12.82 10.69 9.47
CA GLN A 91 11.91 10.48 8.36
C GLN A 91 10.53 10.62 8.97
N ILE A 92 9.79 11.63 8.53
CA ILE A 92 8.46 11.84 9.04
C ILE A 92 7.66 10.67 8.48
N LEU A 93 7.69 9.55 9.20
CA LEU A 93 6.94 8.36 8.91
C LEU A 93 5.49 8.82 8.82
N ASN A 94 4.84 8.46 7.72
CA ASN A 94 3.46 8.82 7.44
C ASN A 94 3.22 10.35 7.38
N ARG A 95 4.01 11.07 6.56
CA ARG A 95 3.78 12.50 6.29
C ARG A 95 2.32 12.85 5.94
N ARG A 96 1.62 11.95 5.23
CA ARG A 96 0.21 12.08 4.86
C ARG A 96 -0.70 12.02 6.09
N TYR A 97 -0.51 11.03 6.95
CA TYR A 97 -1.22 10.91 8.21
C TYR A 97 -1.04 12.15 9.09
N ARG A 98 0.20 12.65 9.19
CA ARG A 98 0.43 13.90 9.93
C ARG A 98 -0.27 15.10 9.31
N TYR A 99 -0.31 15.20 7.98
CA TYR A 99 -1.05 16.27 7.33
C TYR A 99 -2.55 16.17 7.64
N LEU A 100 -3.13 14.97 7.56
CA LEU A 100 -4.52 14.71 7.94
C LEU A 100 -4.79 15.20 9.38
N VAL A 101 -4.04 14.70 10.36
CA VAL A 101 -4.23 15.02 11.78
C VAL A 101 -3.94 16.49 12.11
N THR A 102 -3.04 17.17 11.40
CA THR A 102 -2.65 18.54 11.78
C THR A 102 -3.34 19.64 10.99
N LYS A 103 -3.81 19.35 9.77
CA LYS A 103 -4.37 20.36 8.86
C LYS A 103 -5.83 20.12 8.51
N LEU A 104 -6.29 18.88 8.62
CA LEU A 104 -7.61 18.48 8.14
C LEU A 104 -8.52 17.97 9.27
N ASP A 105 -7.97 17.72 10.45
CA ASP A 105 -8.73 17.31 11.65
C ASP A 105 -9.78 18.33 12.10
N SER A 106 -9.55 19.62 11.84
CA SER A 106 -10.54 20.67 12.12
C SER A 106 -11.66 20.77 11.07
N THR A 107 -11.58 19.99 9.99
CA THR A 107 -12.55 20.03 8.90
C THR A 107 -13.52 18.89 9.03
N SER A 108 -14.79 19.09 8.64
CA SER A 108 -15.76 17.99 8.54
C SER A 108 -15.46 17.03 7.39
N TYR A 109 -14.40 17.25 6.61
CA TYR A 109 -14.12 16.45 5.43
C TYR A 109 -13.70 15.02 5.77
N PHE A 110 -12.93 14.81 6.85
CA PHE A 110 -12.47 13.47 7.24
C PHE A 110 -13.22 12.89 8.44
N ASN A 111 -14.40 13.41 8.75
CA ASN A 111 -15.28 12.81 9.75
C ASN A 111 -15.91 11.53 9.18
N ASP A 112 -16.10 10.51 10.01
CA ASP A 112 -16.63 9.20 9.61
C ASP A 112 -17.94 9.33 8.82
N GLU A 113 -18.93 10.05 9.36
CA GLU A 113 -20.23 10.29 8.72
C GLU A 113 -20.11 11.00 7.36
N ALA A 114 -19.14 11.92 7.23
CA ALA A 114 -18.92 12.65 5.98
C ALA A 114 -18.18 11.82 4.93
N ILE A 115 -17.39 10.83 5.34
CA ILE A 115 -16.74 9.88 4.43
C ILE A 115 -17.78 8.86 3.95
N GLU A 116 -18.58 8.34 4.88
CA GLU A 116 -19.69 7.41 4.61
C GLU A 116 -20.70 8.00 3.63
N SER A 117 -21.14 9.24 3.86
CA SER A 117 -22.11 9.90 2.98
C SER A 117 -21.58 10.12 1.55
N ARG A 118 -20.26 10.26 1.36
CA ARG A 118 -19.68 10.53 0.05
C ARG A 118 -19.44 9.27 -0.76
N GLU A 119 -18.87 8.25 -0.14
CA GLU A 119 -18.56 6.98 -0.81
C GLU A 119 -18.91 5.80 0.11
N PRO A 120 -20.21 5.47 0.23
CA PRO A 120 -20.70 4.49 1.18
C PRO A 120 -20.09 3.10 0.95
N LEU A 121 -19.95 2.70 -0.32
CA LEU A 121 -19.33 1.41 -0.67
C LEU A 121 -17.85 1.35 -0.28
N LEU A 122 -17.11 2.45 -0.45
CA LEU A 122 -15.70 2.49 -0.07
C LEU A 122 -15.56 2.50 1.46
N TYR A 123 -16.43 3.24 2.14
CA TYR A 123 -16.49 3.29 3.60
C TYR A 123 -16.74 1.89 4.18
N GLU A 124 -17.71 1.13 3.66
CA GLU A 124 -17.99 -0.23 4.14
C GLU A 124 -16.77 -1.15 4.03
N ASN A 125 -16.10 -1.13 2.88
CA ASN A 125 -14.94 -1.98 2.61
C ASN A 125 -13.71 -1.66 3.49
N TYR A 126 -13.48 -0.39 3.84
CA TYR A 126 -12.26 0.03 4.54
C TYR A 126 -12.45 0.40 6.00
N VAL A 127 -13.65 0.82 6.40
CA VAL A 127 -14.00 1.26 7.76
C VAL A 127 -15.11 0.39 8.34
N GLY A 128 -16.21 0.21 7.60
CA GLY A 128 -17.41 -0.51 8.05
C GLY A 128 -17.18 -1.96 8.45
N GLN A 129 -16.31 -2.69 7.74
CA GLN A 129 -15.98 -4.09 8.06
C GLN A 129 -15.42 -4.32 9.48
N TYR A 130 -14.85 -3.28 10.10
CA TYR A 130 -14.30 -3.32 11.46
C TYR A 130 -15.30 -2.85 12.53
N LEU A 131 -16.45 -2.30 12.12
CA LEU A 131 -17.54 -1.97 13.02
C LEU A 131 -18.36 -3.24 13.33
N PRO A 132 -18.85 -3.37 14.59
CA PRO A 132 -19.84 -4.39 14.93
C PRO A 132 -21.08 -4.27 14.05
N GLU A 133 -21.72 -5.41 13.75
CA GLU A 133 -22.88 -5.48 12.86
C GLU A 133 -24.02 -4.53 13.30
N GLU A 134 -24.29 -4.46 14.60
CA GLU A 134 -25.29 -3.56 15.21
C GLU A 134 -25.04 -2.06 14.90
N LYS A 135 -23.78 -1.67 14.73
CA LYS A 135 -23.41 -0.27 14.43
C LYS A 135 -23.33 0.00 12.93
N ARG A 136 -23.09 -1.04 12.15
CA ARG A 136 -22.94 -0.98 10.69
C ARG A 136 -24.28 -0.88 10.00
N HIS A 137 -25.24 -1.66 10.48
CA HIS A 137 -26.62 -1.61 10.05
C HIS A 137 -27.47 -1.32 11.28
N PRO A 138 -27.48 -0.05 11.75
CA PRO A 138 -28.43 0.30 12.79
C PRO A 138 -29.83 -0.09 12.30
N PRO A 139 -30.67 -0.70 13.15
CA PRO A 139 -32.06 -0.93 12.76
C PRO A 139 -32.67 0.41 12.36
N PHE A 140 -33.50 0.39 11.30
CA PHE A 140 -34.30 1.56 10.96
C PHE A 140 -35.03 2.04 12.22
N PRO A 141 -35.09 3.36 12.48
CA PRO A 141 -35.87 3.86 13.60
C PRO A 141 -37.30 3.34 13.48
N ASP A 142 -37.78 2.61 14.50
CA ASP A 142 -39.20 2.32 14.63
C ASP A 142 -39.90 3.65 14.92
N ASP A 143 -40.26 4.38 13.86
CA ASP A 143 -41.04 5.62 13.96
C ASP A 143 -42.53 5.24 13.96
N PRO A 144 -43.20 5.21 15.12
CA PRO A 144 -44.61 4.83 15.20
C PRO A 144 -45.54 5.85 14.53
N ASP A 145 -45.03 7.04 14.21
CA ASP A 145 -45.78 8.10 13.54
C ASP A 145 -45.59 8.09 12.01
N PHE A 146 -44.69 7.23 11.48
CA PHE A 146 -44.46 7.08 10.04
C PHE A 146 -45.38 6.01 9.43
N ASP A 147 -46.30 6.45 8.58
CA ASP A 147 -47.28 5.57 7.94
C ASP A 147 -46.73 4.98 6.63
N TYR A 148 -46.10 3.81 6.72
CA TYR A 148 -45.53 3.09 5.57
C TYR A 148 -46.58 2.78 4.48
N ASP A 149 -47.84 2.53 4.85
CA ASP A 149 -48.91 2.26 3.87
C ASP A 149 -49.17 3.48 2.97
N THR A 150 -48.87 4.70 3.43
CA THR A 150 -49.04 5.91 2.60
C THR A 150 -47.91 6.13 1.60
N VAL A 151 -46.74 5.54 1.82
CA VAL A 151 -45.58 5.73 0.95
C VAL A 151 -45.43 4.55 -0.01
N ASP A 152 -45.56 3.31 0.47
CA ASP A 152 -45.39 2.09 -0.32
C ASP A 152 -46.46 1.91 -1.42
N PHE A 153 -47.64 2.51 -1.25
CA PHE A 153 -48.75 2.43 -2.20
C PHE A 153 -49.00 3.74 -2.97
N ASN A 154 -48.10 4.73 -2.87
CA ASN A 154 -48.28 5.99 -3.58
C ASN A 154 -47.54 6.01 -4.92
N GLU A 155 -48.32 5.91 -5.99
CA GLU A 155 -47.86 5.98 -7.39
C GLU A 155 -47.09 7.27 -7.70
N GLU A 156 -47.28 8.37 -6.94
CA GLU A 156 -46.52 9.62 -7.16
C GLU A 156 -45.04 9.52 -6.75
N PHE A 157 -44.68 8.55 -5.90
CA PHE A 157 -43.29 8.31 -5.49
C PHE A 157 -42.60 7.24 -6.33
N ASP A 158 -43.32 6.57 -7.24
CA ASP A 158 -42.74 5.62 -8.17
C ASP A 158 -41.86 6.35 -9.20
N ASP A 159 -40.69 5.80 -9.47
CA ASP A 159 -39.75 6.35 -10.46
C ASP A 159 -40.14 5.92 -11.88
N VAL A 160 -41.23 6.53 -12.38
CA VAL A 160 -41.82 6.24 -13.69
C VAL A 160 -40.81 6.49 -14.83
N GLU A 161 -39.92 7.48 -14.69
CA GLU A 161 -38.89 7.76 -15.70
C GLU A 161 -37.93 6.59 -15.86
N THR A 162 -37.52 5.97 -14.74
CA THR A 162 -36.65 4.79 -14.75
C THR A 162 -37.38 3.58 -15.32
N GLU A 163 -38.65 3.35 -14.94
CA GLU A 163 -39.45 2.26 -15.48
C GLU A 163 -39.65 2.39 -17.00
N GLU A 164 -39.94 3.59 -17.49
CA GLU A 164 -40.07 3.87 -18.92
C GLU A 164 -38.75 3.63 -19.68
N GLN A 165 -37.60 3.97 -19.09
CA GLN A 165 -36.28 3.68 -19.68
C GLN A 165 -36.03 2.18 -19.76
N ASP A 166 -36.25 1.44 -18.67
CA ASP A 166 -36.08 -0.02 -18.64
C ASP A 166 -36.97 -0.73 -19.68
N ILE A 167 -38.20 -0.23 -19.87
CA ILE A 167 -39.13 -0.73 -20.90
C ILE A 167 -38.59 -0.46 -22.31
N GLN A 168 -38.08 0.74 -22.56
CA GLN A 168 -37.51 1.12 -23.86
C GLN A 168 -36.27 0.30 -24.20
N ASP A 169 -35.32 0.18 -23.26
CA ASP A 169 -34.10 -0.60 -23.46
C ASP A 169 -34.42 -2.06 -23.80
N LYS A 170 -35.38 -2.65 -23.09
CA LYS A 170 -35.87 -4.00 -23.37
C LYS A 170 -36.55 -4.11 -24.75
N TYR A 171 -37.20 -3.05 -25.23
CA TYR A 171 -37.78 -3.03 -26.58
C TYR A 171 -36.68 -3.07 -27.64
N PHE A 172 -35.64 -2.24 -27.51
CA PHE A 172 -34.51 -2.19 -28.45
C PHE A 172 -33.69 -3.49 -28.46
N ASP A 173 -33.46 -4.11 -27.30
CA ASP A 173 -32.74 -5.39 -27.20
C ASP A 173 -33.48 -6.57 -27.87
N ASN A 174 -34.81 -6.48 -28.02
CA ASN A 174 -35.64 -7.51 -28.64
C ASN A 174 -35.98 -7.21 -30.11
N GLU A 175 -35.54 -6.09 -30.69
CA GLU A 175 -35.64 -5.89 -32.13
C GLU A 175 -34.65 -6.82 -32.85
N PRO A 176 -35.10 -7.63 -33.83
CA PRO A 176 -34.19 -8.38 -34.67
C PRO A 176 -33.34 -7.42 -35.50
N ASP A 177 -32.02 -7.66 -35.55
CA ASP A 177 -31.05 -6.97 -36.41
C ASP A 177 -31.37 -7.22 -37.90
N ASP A 178 -32.43 -6.62 -38.44
CA ASP A 178 -32.76 -6.67 -39.87
C ASP A 178 -31.97 -5.57 -40.61
N MET A 179 -30.65 -5.76 -40.70
CA MET A 179 -29.75 -4.96 -41.56
C MET A 179 -28.93 -5.88 -42.47
N GLU A 180 -29.59 -6.57 -43.42
CA GLU A 180 -28.94 -7.02 -44.65
C GLU A 180 -28.64 -5.80 -45.54
N GLU A 181 -27.58 -5.06 -45.23
CA GLU A 181 -27.04 -4.05 -46.14
C GLU A 181 -26.19 -4.76 -47.21
N LYS A 182 -26.81 -5.02 -48.37
CA LYS A 182 -26.12 -5.53 -49.55
C LYS A 182 -25.06 -4.52 -49.98
N ASN A 183 -23.81 -4.85 -49.71
CA ASN A 183 -22.63 -4.19 -50.26
C ASN A 183 -22.66 -4.21 -51.79
N THR A 184 -23.14 -3.13 -52.41
CA THR A 184 -22.84 -2.83 -53.82
C THR A 184 -21.81 -1.70 -53.87
N GLU A 185 -20.55 -2.12 -53.94
CA GLU A 185 -19.57 -1.66 -54.93
C GLU A 185 -19.83 -0.28 -55.56
N THR A 186 -18.99 0.70 -55.23
CA THR A 186 -18.11 1.47 -56.14
C THR A 186 -17.77 2.84 -55.54
N GLY A 187 -16.60 2.95 -54.94
CA GLY A 187 -16.01 4.22 -54.50
C GLY A 187 -14.54 4.24 -54.88
N ILE A 188 -14.30 4.45 -56.16
CA ILE A 188 -12.98 4.60 -56.78
C ILE A 188 -12.14 5.61 -55.99
N LEU A 189 -10.90 5.23 -55.66
CA LEU A 189 -9.86 6.11 -55.13
C LEU A 189 -9.40 7.05 -56.25
N ASP A 190 -9.74 8.33 -56.17
CA ASP A 190 -9.05 9.39 -56.90
C ASP A 190 -8.13 10.16 -55.94
N TYR A 191 -6.84 9.79 -56.01
CA TYR A 191 -5.58 10.43 -55.56
C TYR A 191 -5.35 10.74 -54.07
#